data_AF-A0A2I0XA97-F1
#
_entry.id   AF-A0A2I0XA97-F1
#
_cell.length_a   1.000
_cell.length_b   1.000
_cell.length_c   1.000
_cell.angle_alpha   90.00
_cell.angle_beta   90.00
_cell.angle_gamma   90.00
#
_symmetry.space_group_name_H-M   'P 1'
#
loop_
_entity.id
_entity.type
_entity.pdbx_description
1 polymer ?
#
loop_
_entity_poly.entity_id
_entity_poly.type
_entity_poly.pdbx_seq_one_letter_code
_entity_poly.pdbx_strand_id
1 'polypeptide(L)'
;MALINQIKDKVRCIYGAKLITFNYFHHYHHLLKVFGIVVEASCLLPPNRILVRWIKPSSGYYKLNTDGAFSNLKAGVGGIIRDCRGNTIMAFAGPSVIRTACLAEILALKYGLNLCNTLGITNVWIELDAQTIIHYISGKGSANPLYLYIIREIKCLLYSFNFVLSHIHREGNAAVDFLADLGGNLNEFMEFTSTSLPPKLVGITHLDRVGMPYIRLG
;
A
#
# COMPACT_ATOMS: atom_id res chain seq x y z
N MET A 1 16.21 32.79 -22.56
CA MET A 1 16.01 33.37 -21.21
C MET A 1 14.56 33.80 -20.92
N ALA A 2 13.79 34.33 -21.89
CA ALA A 2 12.42 34.82 -21.65
C ALA A 2 11.42 33.76 -21.11
N LEU A 3 11.48 32.51 -21.61
CA LEU A 3 10.56 31.44 -21.21
C LEU A 3 10.72 31.03 -19.74
N ILE A 4 11.95 30.92 -19.26
CA ILE A 4 12.23 30.53 -17.87
C ILE A 4 11.66 31.59 -16.91
N ASN A 5 11.82 32.88 -17.22
CA ASN A 5 11.28 33.95 -16.39
C ASN A 5 9.73 33.95 -16.39
N GLN A 6 9.10 33.74 -17.54
CA GLN A 6 7.64 33.60 -17.62
C GLN A 6 7.12 32.43 -16.76
N ILE A 7 7.83 31.30 -16.74
CA ILE A 7 7.46 30.16 -15.89
C ILE A 7 7.61 30.54 -14.41
N LYS A 8 8.71 31.20 -14.02
CA LYS A 8 8.91 31.64 -12.63
C LYS A 8 7.80 32.57 -12.17
N ASP A 9 7.40 33.53 -13.00
CA ASP A 9 6.37 34.50 -12.65
C ASP A 9 4.98 33.85 -12.55
N LYS A 10 4.65 32.90 -13.44
CA LYS A 10 3.41 32.11 -13.31
C LYS A 10 3.37 31.33 -12.01
N VAL A 11 4.43 30.61 -11.67
CA VAL A 11 4.48 29.81 -10.44
C VAL A 11 4.36 30.71 -9.20
N ARG A 12 5.00 31.89 -9.20
CA ARG A 12 4.84 32.90 -8.15
C ARG A 12 3.40 33.40 -8.04
N CYS A 13 2.76 33.76 -9.15
CA CYS A 13 1.37 34.23 -9.13
C CYS A 13 0.40 33.17 -8.60
N ILE A 14 0.56 31.91 -9.02
CA ILE A 14 -0.28 30.80 -8.56
C ILE A 14 -0.06 30.53 -7.05
N TYR A 15 1.20 30.62 -6.57
CA TYR A 15 1.52 30.52 -5.15
C TYR A 15 0.93 31.68 -4.34
N GLY A 16 1.07 32.93 -4.82
CA GLY A 16 0.50 34.12 -4.18
C GLY A 16 -1.03 34.10 -4.13
N ALA A 17 -1.67 33.51 -5.15
CA ALA A 17 -3.10 33.24 -5.19
C ALA A 17 -3.55 32.05 -4.30
N LYS A 18 -2.61 31.40 -3.59
CA LYS A 18 -2.83 30.22 -2.73
C LYS A 18 -3.42 29.00 -3.45
N LEU A 19 -3.27 28.91 -4.78
CA LEU A 19 -3.70 27.76 -5.57
C LEU A 19 -2.71 26.59 -5.46
N ILE A 20 -1.46 26.89 -5.14
CA ILE A 20 -0.46 25.92 -4.70
C ILE A 20 0.15 26.41 -3.40
N THR A 21 0.51 25.48 -2.52
CA THR A 21 1.10 25.76 -1.21
C THR A 21 2.50 25.17 -1.11
N PHE A 22 3.20 25.47 -0.01
CA PHE A 22 4.51 24.89 0.29
C PHE A 22 4.54 23.36 0.16
N ASN A 23 3.46 22.68 0.55
CA ASN A 23 3.35 21.22 0.56
C ASN A 23 3.44 20.60 -0.85
N TYR A 24 3.10 21.35 -1.90
CA TYR A 24 3.26 20.90 -3.29
C TYR A 24 4.73 20.74 -3.71
N PHE A 25 5.67 21.29 -2.92
CA PHE A 25 7.11 21.20 -3.15
C PHE A 25 7.82 20.20 -2.21
N HIS A 26 7.09 19.29 -1.54
CA HIS A 26 7.64 18.40 -0.49
C HIS A 26 8.92 17.63 -0.91
N HIS A 27 9.03 17.21 -2.17
CA HIS A 27 10.24 16.53 -2.69
C HIS A 27 11.22 17.47 -3.42
N TYR A 28 10.85 18.73 -3.63
CA TYR A 28 11.55 19.69 -4.48
C TYR A 28 11.67 21.07 -3.83
N HIS A 29 11.90 21.13 -2.51
CA HIS A 29 12.00 22.40 -1.78
C HIS A 29 13.06 23.35 -2.33
N HIS A 30 14.11 22.83 -2.97
CA HIS A 30 15.12 23.66 -3.65
C HIS A 30 14.53 24.52 -4.76
N LEU A 31 13.43 24.10 -5.40
CA LEU A 31 12.75 24.85 -6.44
C LEU A 31 12.07 26.11 -5.91
N LEU A 32 11.69 26.16 -4.62
CA LEU A 32 11.13 27.37 -4.01
C LEU A 32 12.13 28.53 -4.10
N LYS A 33 13.43 28.25 -3.89
CA LYS A 33 14.51 29.24 -4.09
C LYS A 33 14.67 29.61 -5.56
N VAL A 34 14.59 28.64 -6.47
CA VAL A 34 14.68 28.88 -7.93
C VAL A 34 13.56 29.79 -8.42
N PHE A 35 12.35 29.62 -7.86
CA PHE A 35 11.18 30.45 -8.12
C PHE A 35 11.15 31.72 -7.25
N GLY A 36 12.12 31.97 -6.37
CA GLY A 36 12.14 33.11 -5.46
C GLY A 36 10.88 33.25 -4.60
N ILE A 37 10.31 32.13 -4.17
CA ILE A 37 9.19 32.08 -3.22
C ILE A 37 9.81 32.07 -1.83
N VAL A 38 9.53 33.12 -1.04
CA VAL A 38 9.95 33.21 0.36
C VAL A 38 8.91 32.49 1.19
N VAL A 39 9.35 31.51 1.96
CA VAL A 39 8.51 30.67 2.82
C VAL A 39 8.74 31.09 4.26
N GLU A 40 7.67 31.38 4.99
CA GLU A 40 7.74 31.68 6.43
C GLU A 40 8.31 30.48 7.20
N ALA A 41 9.10 30.75 8.25
CA ALA A 41 9.70 29.69 9.07
C ALA A 41 8.66 28.75 9.73
N SER A 42 7.43 29.23 9.92
CA SER A 42 6.26 28.45 10.34
C SER A 42 5.86 27.34 9.35
N CYS A 43 6.14 27.51 8.06
CA CYS A 43 5.93 26.48 7.04
C CYS A 43 7.07 25.44 7.00
N LEU A 44 8.18 25.68 7.71
CA LEU A 44 9.28 24.73 7.90
C LEU A 44 9.12 23.89 9.16
N LEU A 45 7.95 23.94 9.83
CA LEU A 45 7.66 23.04 10.94
C LEU A 45 7.94 21.61 10.48
N PRO A 46 8.69 20.81 11.26
CA PRO A 46 9.03 19.46 10.87
C PRO A 46 7.72 18.73 10.52
N PRO A 47 7.67 18.00 9.40
CA PRO A 47 6.46 17.33 8.97
C PRO A 47 5.90 16.53 10.13
N ASN A 48 4.59 16.64 10.35
CA ASN A 48 3.93 16.00 11.47
C ASN A 48 4.23 14.50 11.42
N ARG A 49 4.87 13.94 12.45
CA ARG A 49 5.31 12.55 12.44
C ARG A 49 4.20 11.68 13.00
N ILE A 50 3.57 10.91 12.14
CA ILE A 50 2.56 9.93 12.52
C ILE A 50 3.25 8.59 12.72
N LEU A 51 3.07 7.99 13.90
CA LEU A 51 3.53 6.63 14.16
C LEU A 51 2.51 5.64 13.62
N VAL A 52 2.91 4.84 12.64
CA VAL A 52 2.10 3.77 12.06
C VAL A 52 2.56 2.45 12.64
N ARG A 53 1.64 1.62 13.13
CA ARG A 53 1.97 0.28 13.66
C ARG A 53 1.12 -0.76 12.96
N TRP A 54 1.74 -1.86 12.58
CA TRP A 54 0.97 -3.06 12.27
C TRP A 54 0.41 -3.64 13.57
N ILE A 55 -0.88 -3.97 13.57
CA ILE A 55 -1.58 -4.48 14.76
C ILE A 55 -1.97 -5.94 14.51
N LYS A 56 -1.68 -6.82 15.48
CA LYS A 56 -2.09 -8.23 15.43
C LYS A 56 -3.62 -8.35 15.34
N PRO A 57 -4.16 -9.33 14.60
CA PRO A 57 -5.60 -9.57 14.61
C PRO A 57 -6.05 -10.09 15.98
N SER A 58 -7.33 -9.93 16.28
CA SER A 58 -7.98 -10.55 17.44
C SER A 58 -7.86 -12.07 17.40
N SER A 59 -7.91 -12.71 18.57
CA SER A 59 -7.91 -14.17 18.66
C SER A 59 -9.00 -14.78 17.79
N GLY A 60 -8.69 -15.89 17.11
CA GLY A 60 -9.58 -16.57 16.18
C GLY A 60 -9.58 -16.03 14.74
N TYR A 61 -8.91 -14.91 14.48
CA TYR A 61 -8.73 -14.35 13.13
C TYR A 61 -7.30 -14.53 12.61
N TYR A 62 -7.19 -14.70 11.29
CA TYR A 62 -5.95 -14.59 10.55
C TYR A 62 -5.95 -13.27 9.78
N LYS A 63 -4.86 -12.51 9.85
CA LYS A 63 -4.74 -11.26 9.13
C LYS A 63 -4.09 -11.48 7.76
N LEU A 64 -4.81 -11.13 6.71
CA LEU A 64 -4.34 -11.07 5.34
C LEU A 64 -3.99 -9.61 5.00
N ASN A 65 -2.72 -9.34 4.81
CA ASN A 65 -2.24 -8.11 4.16
C ASN A 65 -1.90 -8.42 2.71
N THR A 66 -2.17 -7.51 1.79
CA THR A 66 -1.77 -7.63 0.37
C THR A 66 -1.35 -6.28 -0.19
N ASP A 67 -0.54 -6.30 -1.23
CA ASP A 67 -0.13 -5.12 -1.99
C ASP A 67 0.22 -5.49 -3.44
N GLY A 68 0.16 -4.51 -4.33
CA GLY A 68 0.47 -4.59 -5.74
C GLY A 68 1.46 -3.50 -6.13
N ALA A 69 2.61 -3.90 -6.66
CA ALA A 69 3.61 -3.00 -7.17
C ALA A 69 3.44 -2.82 -8.69
N PHE A 70 3.53 -1.58 -9.16
CA PHE A 70 3.55 -1.27 -10.60
C PHE A 70 4.55 -0.17 -10.89
N SER A 71 5.37 -0.37 -11.92
CA SER A 71 6.35 0.58 -12.44
C SER A 71 6.45 0.46 -13.96
N ASN A 72 7.24 1.32 -14.59
CA ASN A 72 7.46 1.26 -16.04
C ASN A 72 8.13 -0.03 -16.52
N LEU A 73 8.85 -0.74 -15.64
CA LEU A 73 9.66 -1.90 -16.00
C LEU A 73 9.05 -3.23 -15.51
N LYS A 74 8.31 -3.18 -14.41
CA LYS A 74 7.81 -4.38 -13.73
C LYS A 74 6.52 -4.12 -12.99
N ALA A 75 5.73 -5.18 -12.83
CA ALA A 75 4.60 -5.22 -11.95
C ALA A 75 4.58 -6.54 -11.19
N GLY A 76 4.17 -6.48 -9.93
CA GLY A 76 4.20 -7.62 -9.03
C GLY A 76 3.08 -7.54 -8.01
N VAL A 77 2.78 -8.68 -7.41
CA VAL A 77 1.81 -8.80 -6.33
C VAL A 77 2.46 -9.49 -5.15
N GLY A 78 2.02 -9.14 -3.95
CA GLY A 78 2.51 -9.73 -2.72
C GLY A 78 1.42 -9.81 -1.67
N GLY A 79 1.56 -10.76 -0.77
CA GLY A 79 0.66 -10.87 0.37
C GLY A 79 1.19 -11.79 1.46
N ILE A 80 0.68 -11.59 2.67
CA ILE A 80 1.08 -12.35 3.84
C ILE A 80 -0.13 -12.61 4.74
N ILE A 81 -0.22 -13.85 5.22
CA ILE A 81 -1.23 -14.33 6.15
C ILE A 81 -0.55 -14.56 7.50
N ARG A 82 -1.05 -13.92 8.55
CA ARG A 82 -0.50 -14.00 9.91
C ARG A 82 -1.55 -14.41 10.93
N ASP A 83 -1.15 -15.19 11.93
CA ASP A 83 -2.03 -15.57 13.05
C ASP A 83 -2.22 -14.43 14.08
N CYS A 84 -3.05 -14.67 15.10
CA CYS A 84 -3.28 -13.73 16.20
C CYS A 84 -2.05 -13.47 17.10
N ARG A 85 -0.99 -14.27 16.97
CA ARG A 85 0.30 -14.07 17.64
C ARG A 85 1.29 -13.29 16.75
N GLY A 86 0.90 -12.97 15.52
CA GLY A 86 1.73 -12.29 14.53
C GLY A 86 2.75 -13.21 13.85
N ASN A 87 2.58 -14.53 13.96
CA ASN A 87 3.40 -15.48 13.23
C ASN A 87 2.90 -15.61 11.79
N THR A 88 3.83 -15.66 10.84
CA THR A 88 3.51 -15.92 9.44
C THR A 88 3.06 -17.35 9.25
N ILE A 89 1.89 -17.52 8.65
CA ILE A 89 1.35 -18.82 8.23
C ILE A 89 1.78 -19.11 6.80
N MET A 90 1.55 -18.16 5.90
CA MET A 90 1.94 -18.23 4.50
C MET A 90 2.19 -16.81 3.97
N ALA A 91 3.16 -16.65 3.10
CA ALA A 91 3.36 -15.45 2.30
C ALA A 91 3.44 -15.83 0.82
N PHE A 92 3.19 -14.88 -0.07
CA PHE A 92 3.37 -15.08 -1.49
C PHE A 92 3.93 -13.84 -2.17
N ALA A 93 4.62 -14.06 -3.27
CA ALA A 93 5.06 -13.04 -4.21
C ALA A 93 4.92 -13.59 -5.64
N GLY A 94 4.51 -12.77 -6.59
CA GLY A 94 4.40 -13.22 -7.99
C GLY A 94 4.41 -12.09 -8.99
N PRO A 95 4.75 -12.39 -10.26
CA PRO A 95 4.72 -11.41 -11.32
C PRO A 95 3.29 -11.02 -11.68
N SER A 96 3.17 -9.81 -12.20
CA SER A 96 1.92 -9.30 -12.75
C SER A 96 2.18 -8.72 -14.14
N VAL A 97 1.33 -9.05 -15.12
CA VAL A 97 1.38 -8.44 -16.46
C VAL A 97 0.53 -7.15 -16.56
N ILE A 98 0.13 -6.64 -15.40
CA ILE A 98 -0.89 -5.61 -15.26
C ILE A 98 -0.32 -4.21 -15.49
N ARG A 99 -1.13 -3.34 -16.10
CA ARG A 99 -0.73 -1.99 -16.52
C ARG A 99 -1.07 -0.87 -15.52
N THR A 100 -1.58 -1.20 -14.33
CA THR A 100 -1.96 -0.21 -13.30
C THR A 100 -1.76 -0.74 -11.89
N ALA A 101 -1.30 0.11 -10.97
CA ALA A 101 -1.15 -0.23 -9.55
C ALA A 101 -2.47 -0.75 -8.93
N CYS A 102 -3.58 -0.06 -9.17
CA CYS A 102 -4.90 -0.43 -8.63
C CYS A 102 -5.30 -1.87 -8.98
N LEU A 103 -5.08 -2.31 -10.22
CA LEU A 103 -5.43 -3.68 -10.62
C LEU A 103 -4.43 -4.72 -10.06
N ALA A 104 -3.15 -4.36 -9.89
CA ALA A 104 -2.18 -5.24 -9.22
C ALA A 104 -2.61 -5.50 -7.76
N GLU A 105 -3.02 -4.46 -7.04
CA GLU A 105 -3.54 -4.60 -5.68
C GLU A 105 -4.82 -5.45 -5.60
N ILE A 106 -5.76 -5.27 -6.54
CA ILE A 106 -6.98 -6.09 -6.62
C ILE A 106 -6.63 -7.57 -6.85
N LEU A 107 -5.66 -7.86 -7.72
CA LEU A 107 -5.23 -9.24 -7.97
C LEU A 107 -4.49 -9.84 -6.78
N ALA A 108 -3.66 -9.05 -6.08
CA ALA A 108 -3.01 -9.48 -4.85
C ALA A 108 -4.04 -9.92 -3.81
N LEU A 109 -5.10 -9.12 -3.62
CA LEU A 109 -6.21 -9.47 -2.74
C LEU A 109 -6.92 -10.75 -3.18
N LYS A 110 -7.27 -10.88 -4.47
CA LYS A 110 -7.94 -12.09 -4.99
C LYS A 110 -7.10 -13.34 -4.75
N TYR A 111 -5.80 -13.28 -5.02
CA TYR A 111 -4.88 -14.39 -4.77
C TYR A 111 -4.81 -14.73 -3.28
N GLY A 112 -4.64 -13.72 -2.42
CA GLY A 112 -4.59 -13.91 -0.96
C GLY A 112 -5.86 -14.53 -0.38
N LEU A 113 -7.04 -14.16 -0.88
CA LEU A 113 -8.31 -14.77 -0.48
C LEU A 113 -8.41 -16.23 -0.93
N ASN A 114 -8.01 -16.55 -2.17
CA ASN A 114 -7.96 -17.94 -2.63
C ASN A 114 -7.01 -18.77 -1.77
N LEU A 115 -5.85 -18.22 -1.42
CA LEU A 115 -4.90 -18.88 -0.54
C LEU A 115 -5.48 -19.12 0.86
N CYS A 116 -6.25 -18.17 1.42
CA CYS A 116 -6.99 -18.38 2.67
C CYS A 116 -7.97 -19.56 2.56
N ASN A 117 -8.72 -19.66 1.45
CA ASN A 117 -9.62 -20.79 1.20
C ASN A 117 -8.87 -22.12 1.14
N THR A 118 -7.76 -22.19 0.39
CA THR A 118 -6.92 -23.39 0.28
C THR A 118 -6.39 -23.84 1.64
N LEU A 119 -6.08 -22.90 2.52
CA LEU A 119 -5.62 -23.16 3.89
C LEU A 119 -6.75 -23.48 4.88
N GLY A 120 -8.01 -23.48 4.44
CA GLY A 120 -9.17 -23.71 5.31
C GLY A 120 -9.43 -22.59 6.33
N ILE A 121 -8.92 -21.38 6.07
CA ILE A 121 -9.09 -20.22 6.94
C ILE A 121 -10.46 -19.59 6.66
N THR A 122 -11.34 -19.53 7.67
CA THR A 122 -12.69 -18.96 7.53
C THR A 122 -12.85 -17.59 8.20
N ASN A 123 -12.05 -17.27 9.22
CA ASN A 123 -12.07 -15.97 9.90
C ASN A 123 -10.89 -15.11 9.43
N VAL A 124 -11.14 -14.13 8.56
CA VAL A 124 -10.09 -13.34 7.92
C VAL A 124 -10.21 -11.86 8.26
N TRP A 125 -9.14 -11.28 8.79
CA TRP A 125 -8.98 -9.83 8.86
C TRP A 125 -8.20 -9.37 7.64
N ILE A 126 -8.88 -8.74 6.68
CA ILE A 126 -8.29 -8.19 5.48
C ILE A 126 -7.84 -6.76 5.75
N GLU A 127 -6.57 -6.46 5.52
CA GLU A 127 -5.99 -5.14 5.76
C GLU A 127 -5.21 -4.68 4.52
N LEU A 128 -5.62 -3.54 3.95
CA LEU A 128 -5.13 -3.00 2.68
C LEU A 128 -4.68 -1.56 2.86
N ASP A 129 -3.73 -1.09 2.04
CA ASP A 129 -3.36 0.32 1.97
C ASP A 129 -4.06 1.10 0.84
N ALA A 130 -4.67 0.43 -0.15
CA ALA A 130 -5.64 1.08 -1.04
C ALA A 130 -7.04 1.22 -0.44
N GLN A 131 -7.28 2.42 0.08
CA GLN A 131 -8.61 2.88 0.48
C GLN A 131 -9.67 2.72 -0.64
N THR A 132 -9.25 2.89 -1.90
CA THR A 132 -10.13 2.76 -3.08
C THR A 132 -10.73 1.35 -3.19
N ILE A 133 -9.93 0.30 -2.95
CA ILE A 133 -10.39 -1.09 -3.03
C ILE A 133 -11.37 -1.39 -1.89
N ILE A 134 -11.07 -0.87 -0.69
CA ILE A 134 -11.97 -0.96 0.47
C ILE A 134 -13.34 -0.36 0.14
N HIS A 135 -13.38 0.81 -0.52
CA HIS A 135 -14.63 1.44 -0.94
C HIS A 135 -15.40 0.61 -1.97
N TYR A 136 -14.71 0.02 -2.95
CA TYR A 136 -15.35 -0.84 -3.96
C TYR A 136 -15.97 -2.10 -3.33
N ILE A 137 -15.26 -2.75 -2.40
CA ILE A 137 -15.75 -3.91 -1.66
C ILE A 137 -16.94 -3.52 -0.78
N SER A 138 -16.84 -2.40 -0.06
CA SER A 138 -17.88 -1.91 0.85
C SER A 138 -19.12 -1.33 0.14
N GLY A 139 -19.11 -1.20 -1.19
CA GLY A 139 -20.20 -0.58 -1.94
C GLY A 139 -20.32 0.94 -1.75
N LYS A 140 -19.30 1.59 -1.17
CA LYS A 140 -19.26 3.04 -0.90
C LYS A 140 -18.70 3.87 -2.05
N GLY A 141 -18.45 3.25 -3.21
CA GLY A 141 -17.95 3.94 -4.40
C GLY A 141 -18.21 3.15 -5.67
N SER A 142 -18.24 3.85 -6.80
CA SER A 142 -18.38 3.26 -8.13
C SER A 142 -17.03 2.74 -8.60
N ALA A 143 -16.89 1.42 -8.74
CA ALA A 143 -15.70 0.84 -9.34
C ALA A 143 -15.59 1.27 -10.80
N ASN A 144 -14.35 1.55 -11.24
CA ASN A 144 -14.05 1.71 -12.66
C ASN A 144 -14.60 0.47 -13.41
N PRO A 145 -15.35 0.65 -14.52
CA PRO A 145 -15.89 -0.47 -15.29
C PRO A 145 -14.88 -1.57 -15.61
N LEU A 146 -13.61 -1.21 -15.80
CA LEU A 146 -12.49 -2.13 -16.05
C LEU A 146 -12.25 -3.13 -14.91
N TYR A 147 -12.61 -2.79 -13.67
CA TYR A 147 -12.36 -3.63 -12.49
C TYR A 147 -13.61 -4.32 -11.96
N LEU A 148 -14.81 -3.98 -12.48
CA LEU A 148 -16.09 -4.46 -11.97
C LEU A 148 -16.19 -5.98 -11.89
N TYR A 149 -15.70 -6.68 -12.92
CA TYR A 149 -15.75 -8.14 -12.97
C TYR A 149 -14.95 -8.77 -11.82
N ILE A 150 -13.69 -8.35 -11.63
CA ILE A 150 -12.82 -8.93 -10.60
C ILE A 150 -13.28 -8.52 -9.20
N ILE A 151 -13.76 -7.29 -9.02
CA ILE A 151 -14.36 -6.87 -7.74
C ILE A 151 -15.61 -7.71 -7.40
N ARG A 152 -16.44 -8.07 -8.40
CA ARG A 152 -17.57 -8.98 -8.18
C ARG A 152 -17.10 -10.36 -7.77
N GLU A 153 -16.08 -10.92 -8.42
CA GLU A 153 -15.50 -12.20 -8.02
C GLU A 153 -14.97 -12.17 -6.58
N ILE A 154 -14.26 -11.11 -6.19
CA ILE A 154 -13.79 -10.91 -4.81
C ILE A 154 -14.98 -10.86 -3.85
N LYS A 155 -16.03 -10.10 -4.16
CA LYS A 155 -17.26 -10.08 -3.34
C LYS A 155 -17.90 -11.47 -3.21
N CYS A 156 -17.90 -12.25 -4.29
CA CYS A 156 -18.38 -13.63 -4.24
C CYS A 156 -17.51 -14.50 -3.33
N LEU A 157 -16.18 -14.40 -3.42
CA LEU A 157 -15.24 -15.12 -2.55
C LEU A 157 -15.44 -14.75 -1.08
N LEU A 158 -15.72 -13.47 -0.79
CA LEU A 158 -15.91 -12.97 0.57
C LEU A 158 -17.10 -13.63 1.30
N TYR A 159 -18.08 -14.19 0.59
CA TYR A 159 -19.17 -14.95 1.24
C TYR A 159 -18.70 -16.24 1.93
N SER A 160 -17.52 -16.77 1.58
CA SER A 160 -16.94 -17.93 2.24
C SER A 160 -16.26 -17.60 3.58
N PHE A 161 -16.16 -16.31 3.93
CA PHE A 161 -15.40 -15.87 5.10
C PHE A 161 -16.27 -15.06 6.06
N ASN A 162 -16.02 -15.24 7.35
CA ASN A 162 -16.33 -14.24 8.36
C ASN A 162 -15.18 -13.22 8.36
N PHE A 163 -15.39 -12.08 7.70
CA PHE A 163 -14.31 -11.14 7.43
C PHE A 163 -14.45 -9.78 8.13
N VAL A 164 -13.29 -9.19 8.45
CA VAL A 164 -13.14 -7.78 8.82
C VAL A 164 -12.32 -7.10 7.72
N LEU A 165 -12.67 -5.85 7.37
CA LEU A 165 -11.93 -5.06 6.40
C LEU A 165 -11.42 -3.77 7.04
N SER A 166 -10.11 -3.52 6.98
CA SER A 166 -9.49 -2.29 7.50
C SER A 166 -8.48 -1.70 6.54
N HIS A 167 -8.19 -0.42 6.77
CA HIS A 167 -7.12 0.31 6.10
C HIS A 167 -5.87 0.34 6.97
N ILE A 168 -4.69 0.28 6.36
CA ILE A 168 -3.41 0.61 6.98
C ILE A 168 -2.66 1.61 6.11
N HIS A 169 -1.91 2.53 6.72
CA HIS A 169 -0.99 3.37 5.95
C HIS A 169 0.13 2.52 5.35
N ARG A 170 0.57 2.89 4.14
CA ARG A 170 1.59 2.16 3.38
C ARG A 170 2.84 1.80 4.19
N GLU A 171 3.28 2.70 5.07
CA GLU A 171 4.45 2.46 5.95
C GLU A 171 4.26 1.24 6.85
N GLY A 172 3.05 1.01 7.35
CA GLY A 172 2.70 -0.17 8.15
C GLY A 172 2.43 -1.43 7.31
N ASN A 173 2.38 -1.31 5.99
CA ASN A 173 2.19 -2.42 5.05
C ASN A 173 3.55 -2.91 4.45
N ALA A 174 4.68 -2.56 5.08
CA ALA A 174 6.03 -2.78 4.55
C ALA A 174 6.35 -4.24 4.16
N ALA A 175 5.76 -5.22 4.86
CA ALA A 175 5.97 -6.64 4.57
C ALA A 175 5.48 -7.02 3.16
N VAL A 176 4.31 -6.52 2.76
CA VAL A 176 3.71 -6.84 1.47
C VAL A 176 4.19 -5.92 0.35
N ASP A 177 4.59 -4.68 0.65
CA ASP A 177 5.32 -3.82 -0.29
C ASP A 177 6.63 -4.49 -0.72
N PHE A 178 7.37 -5.08 0.22
CA PHE A 178 8.55 -5.91 -0.09
C PHE A 178 8.20 -7.12 -0.97
N LEU A 179 7.14 -7.85 -0.65
CA LEU A 179 6.73 -9.03 -1.42
C LEU A 179 6.23 -8.67 -2.83
N ALA A 180 5.53 -7.56 -2.98
CA ALA A 180 5.06 -7.09 -4.28
C ALA A 180 6.23 -6.63 -5.16
N ASP A 181 7.21 -5.92 -4.59
CA ASP A 181 8.44 -5.57 -5.29
C ASP A 181 9.25 -6.81 -5.70
N LEU A 182 9.39 -7.78 -4.78
CA LEU A 182 10.01 -9.08 -5.07
C LEU A 182 9.28 -9.78 -6.22
N GLY A 183 7.95 -9.85 -6.16
CA GLY A 183 7.09 -10.47 -7.17
C GLY A 183 7.32 -9.89 -8.57
N GLY A 184 7.56 -8.59 -8.68
CA GLY A 184 7.86 -7.94 -9.96
C GLY A 184 9.19 -8.38 -10.60
N ASN A 185 10.07 -9.04 -9.87
CA ASN A 185 11.32 -9.60 -10.39
C ASN A 185 11.27 -11.12 -10.59
N LEU A 186 10.16 -11.77 -10.27
CA LEU A 186 9.98 -13.22 -10.42
C LEU A 186 9.41 -13.56 -11.80
N ASN A 187 9.69 -14.77 -12.28
CA ASN A 187 9.04 -15.31 -13.49
C ASN A 187 7.74 -16.05 -13.17
N GLU A 188 7.57 -16.47 -11.91
CA GLU A 188 6.50 -17.36 -11.45
C GLU A 188 6.05 -16.94 -10.04
N PHE A 189 4.85 -17.39 -9.64
CA PHE A 189 4.39 -17.22 -8.27
C PHE A 189 5.20 -18.10 -7.33
N MET A 190 5.56 -17.55 -6.18
CA MET A 190 6.22 -18.25 -5.09
C MET A 190 5.42 -18.09 -3.81
N GLU A 191 5.25 -19.20 -3.09
CA GLU A 191 4.68 -19.23 -1.75
C GLU A 191 5.78 -19.56 -0.73
N PHE A 192 5.70 -18.92 0.43
CA PHE A 192 6.68 -19.04 1.51
C PHE A 192 5.98 -19.42 2.81
N THR A 193 6.41 -20.51 3.43
CA THR A 193 6.01 -20.87 4.79
C THR A 193 6.89 -20.14 5.80
N SER A 194 6.61 -20.30 7.09
CA SER A 194 7.44 -19.72 8.16
C SER A 194 8.93 -20.11 8.09
N THR A 195 9.27 -21.23 7.45
CA THR A 195 10.65 -21.74 7.35
C THR A 195 11.36 -21.32 6.06
N SER A 196 10.65 -20.77 5.08
CA SER A 196 11.21 -20.36 3.78
C SER A 196 11.13 -18.86 3.51
N LEU A 197 10.79 -18.04 4.52
CA LEU A 197 10.72 -16.58 4.36
C LEU A 197 12.08 -15.97 4.00
N PRO A 198 12.13 -15.03 3.04
CA PRO A 198 13.33 -14.24 2.80
C PRO A 198 13.82 -13.54 4.08
N PRO A 199 15.14 -13.44 4.33
CA PRO A 199 15.68 -12.86 5.57
C PRO A 199 15.17 -11.45 5.89
N LYS A 200 15.00 -10.61 4.86
CA LYS A 200 14.45 -9.26 5.02
C LYS A 200 13.00 -9.29 5.52
N LEU A 201 12.18 -10.22 5.01
CA LEU A 201 10.81 -10.39 5.45
C LEU A 201 10.73 -10.94 6.89
N VAL A 202 11.64 -11.82 7.28
CA VAL A 202 11.77 -12.27 8.68
C VAL A 202 12.02 -11.08 9.60
N GLY A 203 12.93 -10.18 9.23
CA GLY A 203 13.19 -8.95 9.99
C GLY A 203 11.97 -8.05 10.12
N ILE A 204 11.28 -7.78 9.00
CA ILE A 204 10.07 -6.94 8.98
C ILE A 204 8.97 -7.55 9.86
N THR A 205 8.66 -8.84 9.66
CA THR A 205 7.60 -9.51 10.42
C THR A 205 7.92 -9.61 11.91
N HIS A 206 9.21 -9.73 12.28
CA HIS A 206 9.62 -9.66 13.68
C HIS A 206 9.36 -8.28 14.29
N LEU A 207 9.72 -7.20 13.58
CA LEU A 207 9.48 -5.82 14.02
C LEU A 207 7.98 -5.51 14.17
N ASP A 208 7.16 -5.94 13.21
CA ASP A 208 5.70 -5.86 13.29
C ASP A 208 5.16 -6.61 14.51
N ARG A 209 5.67 -7.82 14.75
CA ARG A 209 5.23 -8.67 15.87
C ARG A 209 5.57 -8.06 17.24
N VAL A 210 6.70 -7.37 17.39
CA VAL A 210 7.02 -6.64 18.63
C VAL A 210 6.37 -5.26 18.69
N GLY A 211 5.64 -4.86 17.65
CA GLY A 211 4.89 -3.61 17.58
C GLY A 211 5.76 -2.38 17.33
N MET A 212 6.93 -2.55 16.69
CA MET A 212 7.80 -1.43 16.32
C MET A 212 7.06 -0.48 15.36
N PRO A 213 7.02 0.84 15.63
CA PRO A 213 6.33 1.77 14.75
C PRO A 213 7.18 2.15 13.53
N TYR A 214 6.50 2.41 12.43
CA TYR A 214 7.01 3.12 11.27
C TYR A 214 6.71 4.61 11.40
N ILE A 215 7.54 5.44 10.78
CA ILE A 215 7.36 6.89 10.77
C ILE A 215 6.76 7.28 9.42
N ARG A 216 5.55 7.83 9.46
CA ARG A 216 4.94 8.53 8.34
C ARG A 216 5.16 10.02 8.51
N LEU A 217 5.60 10.67 7.43
CA LEU A 217 5.67 12.12 7.33
C LEU A 217 4.31 12.61 6.83
N GLY A 218 3.64 13.43 7.63
CA GLY A 218 2.34 14.03 7.33
C GLY A 218 2.39 15.21 6.38
#